data_AF-A0A382HVH9-F1
#
_entry.id   AF-A0A382HVH9-F1
#
_cell.length_a   1.000
_cell.length_b   1.000
_cell.length_c   1.000
_cell.angle_alpha   90.00
_cell.angle_beta   90.00
_cell.angle_gamma   90.00
#
_symmetry.space_group_name_H-M   'P 1'
#
loop_
_entity.id
_entity.type
_entity.pdbx_description
1 polymer ?
#
loop_
_entity_poly.entity_id
_entity_poly.type
_entity_poly.pdbx_seq_one_letter_code
_entity_poly.pdbx_strand_id
1 'polypeptide(L)'
;MHDGIKNISLPKWAIDETNMVGGLDLLGLRNVAQTISNHCLNGITTISPQVRYLGIRSWFIQIYEKCGLADSYSPFLDFTSKIESTVAIGTILYKPNIVGVVGSTLAKEIIDESNGQINVKRLVQQLVLNMYTGPSIDLGICWNRDSGITGLTKERGLPLASLLMDKVQNTDLVKRVLKEKKVETFSRDELIELGQILSVDEIPEDERELLLDIVIPTEPRPSGWNNDIRRIATYTFLLQLADDNQALPAIDDYFNAISRPSKYSDSHLKEILNGWHCYLIRDALAVAHENALQFVVDEMNVDPQKTSTRDRIIKEVISD
;
A
#
# COMPACT_ATOMS: atom_id res chain seq x y z
N MET A 1 -40.29 -1.15 -32.78
CA MET A 1 -39.54 -1.04 -34.05
C MET A 1 -38.73 0.25 -33.97
N HIS A 2 -37.41 0.27 -33.77
CA HIS A 2 -36.37 -0.72 -34.05
C HIS A 2 -35.43 -0.95 -32.85
N ASP A 3 -35.19 -2.22 -32.56
CA ASP A 3 -34.19 -2.78 -31.64
C ASP A 3 -32.76 -2.62 -32.19
N GLY A 4 -32.15 -1.44 -32.00
CA GLY A 4 -30.86 -1.11 -32.64
C GLY A 4 -29.61 -1.23 -31.77
N ILE A 5 -29.70 -1.31 -30.44
CA ILE A 5 -28.53 -1.24 -29.55
C ILE A 5 -28.60 -2.30 -28.43
N LYS A 6 -28.75 -3.57 -28.83
CA LYS A 6 -28.53 -4.71 -27.91
C LYS A 6 -27.52 -5.74 -28.42
N ASN A 7 -26.93 -5.54 -29.60
CA ASN A 7 -25.99 -6.49 -30.20
C ASN A 7 -24.79 -5.79 -30.84
N ILE A 8 -23.99 -5.09 -30.02
CA ILE A 8 -22.58 -4.95 -30.39
C ILE A 8 -21.90 -6.21 -29.87
N SER A 9 -21.71 -7.21 -30.75
CA SER A 9 -20.88 -8.35 -30.42
C SER A 9 -19.43 -7.87 -30.37
N LEU A 10 -18.81 -7.94 -29.19
CA LEU A 10 -17.37 -7.76 -29.06
C LEU A 10 -16.66 -8.72 -30.03
N PRO A 11 -15.58 -8.30 -30.71
CA PRO A 11 -14.85 -9.17 -31.60
C PRO A 11 -14.31 -10.37 -30.82
N LYS A 12 -14.43 -11.58 -31.40
CA LYS A 12 -14.17 -12.88 -30.74
C LYS A 12 -12.77 -13.09 -30.13
N TRP A 13 -11.84 -12.15 -30.32
CA TRP A 13 -10.51 -12.17 -29.72
C TRP A 13 -10.41 -11.31 -28.43
N ALA A 14 -11.46 -10.53 -28.11
CA ALA A 14 -11.60 -9.87 -26.83
C ALA A 14 -12.36 -10.81 -25.89
N ILE A 15 -11.63 -11.62 -25.13
CA ILE A 15 -12.20 -12.29 -23.95
C ILE A 15 -12.32 -11.21 -22.89
N ASP A 16 -13.55 -10.91 -22.49
CA ASP A 16 -13.81 -10.06 -21.34
C ASP A 16 -13.54 -10.85 -20.06
N GLU A 17 -12.25 -10.93 -19.69
CA GLU A 17 -11.82 -11.29 -18.34
C GLU A 17 -11.62 -10.03 -17.48
N THR A 18 -12.17 -8.89 -17.89
CA THR A 18 -12.13 -7.70 -17.04
C THR A 18 -13.17 -7.85 -15.94
N ASN A 19 -12.74 -8.44 -14.83
CA ASN A 19 -13.28 -8.02 -13.54
C ASN A 19 -13.33 -6.48 -13.57
N MET A 20 -14.45 -5.86 -13.17
CA MET A 20 -14.53 -4.41 -13.03
C MET A 20 -13.38 -3.94 -12.12
N VAL A 21 -12.26 -3.58 -12.71
CA VAL A 21 -11.16 -2.91 -12.03
C VAL A 21 -11.67 -1.48 -11.88
N GLY A 22 -12.11 -1.14 -10.67
CA GLY A 22 -12.49 0.24 -10.35
C GLY A 22 -11.34 1.19 -10.71
N GLY A 23 -11.61 2.10 -11.65
CA GLY A 23 -10.71 3.17 -12.05
C GLY A 23 -9.78 2.81 -13.20
N LEU A 24 -10.29 2.82 -14.43
CA LEU A 24 -9.46 3.00 -15.62
C LEU A 24 -8.82 4.39 -15.56
N ASP A 25 -7.49 4.45 -15.50
CA ASP A 25 -6.73 5.70 -15.63
C ASP A 25 -6.64 6.07 -17.12
N LEU A 26 -7.78 6.45 -17.70
CA LEU A 26 -7.90 6.76 -19.13
C LEU A 26 -6.96 7.88 -19.58
N LEU A 27 -6.56 8.75 -18.65
CA LEU A 27 -5.66 9.87 -18.90
C LEU A 27 -4.19 9.53 -18.61
N GLY A 28 -3.90 8.37 -18.03
CA GLY A 28 -2.55 7.99 -17.61
C GLY A 28 -1.94 8.88 -16.52
N LEU A 29 -2.73 9.78 -15.92
CA LEU A 29 -2.25 10.82 -15.00
C LEU A 29 -1.94 10.26 -13.61
N ARG A 30 -2.59 9.16 -13.23
CA ARG A 30 -2.35 8.49 -11.94
C ARG A 30 -0.95 7.89 -11.88
N ASN A 31 -0.48 7.29 -12.96
CA ASN A 31 0.86 6.68 -12.99
C ASN A 31 1.96 7.74 -12.85
N VAL A 32 1.79 8.93 -13.46
CA VAL A 32 2.74 10.04 -13.32
C VAL A 32 2.77 10.53 -11.87
N ALA A 33 1.61 10.71 -11.25
CA ALA A 33 1.48 11.03 -9.82
C ALA A 33 2.27 10.07 -8.95
N GLN A 34 2.01 8.77 -9.13
CA GLN A 34 2.61 7.70 -8.35
C GLN A 34 4.12 7.62 -8.57
N THR A 35 4.58 7.85 -9.80
CA THR A 35 6.02 7.87 -10.10
C THR A 35 6.74 9.01 -9.36
N ILE A 36 6.17 10.21 -9.37
CA ILE A 36 6.75 11.36 -8.65
C ILE A 36 6.68 11.14 -7.14
N SER A 37 5.54 10.68 -6.62
CA SER A 37 5.38 10.35 -5.20
C SER A 37 6.37 9.26 -4.75
N ASN A 38 6.52 8.18 -5.51
CA ASN A 38 7.47 7.11 -5.20
C ASN A 38 8.91 7.59 -5.32
N HIS A 39 9.22 8.52 -6.22
CA HIS A 39 10.54 9.14 -6.25
C HIS A 39 10.80 9.94 -4.95
N CYS A 40 9.82 10.72 -4.47
CA CYS A 40 10.02 11.63 -3.35
C CYS A 40 9.85 10.99 -1.96
N LEU A 41 8.98 9.98 -1.85
CA LEU A 41 8.57 9.29 -0.63
C LEU A 41 8.46 7.78 -0.87
N ASN A 42 9.49 7.19 -1.48
CA ASN A 42 9.56 5.74 -1.68
C ASN A 42 9.33 4.98 -0.37
N GLY A 43 8.64 3.85 -0.44
CA GLY A 43 8.36 3.05 0.76
C GLY A 43 7.23 3.56 1.65
N ILE A 44 6.75 4.79 1.45
CA ILE A 44 5.58 5.33 2.16
C ILE A 44 4.32 5.00 1.36
N THR A 45 3.35 4.36 2.00
CA THR A 45 2.09 3.91 1.38
C THR A 45 0.89 4.57 2.03
N THR A 46 -0.15 4.81 1.23
CA THR A 46 -1.45 5.37 1.66
C THR A 46 -2.53 4.29 1.83
N ILE A 47 -2.22 3.02 1.54
CA ILE A 47 -3.23 1.95 1.45
C ILE A 47 -3.68 1.46 2.84
N SER A 48 -2.83 1.54 3.87
CA SER A 48 -3.26 1.40 5.26
C SER A 48 -2.38 2.26 6.18
N PRO A 49 -2.96 2.92 7.19
CA PRO A 49 -2.25 3.89 8.02
C PRO A 49 -1.28 3.27 9.04
N GLN A 50 -1.08 1.95 9.04
CA GLN A 50 -0.33 1.29 10.11
C GLN A 50 1.01 0.74 9.61
N VAL A 51 2.07 1.45 10.00
CA VAL A 51 3.47 1.06 9.75
C VAL A 51 3.80 -0.32 10.34
N ARG A 52 3.07 -0.76 11.37
CA ARG A 52 3.22 -2.07 12.02
C ARG A 52 3.06 -3.25 11.05
N TYR A 53 2.28 -3.08 9.98
CA TYR A 53 2.12 -4.13 8.96
C TYR A 53 3.42 -4.48 8.23
N LEU A 54 4.42 -3.59 8.19
CA LEU A 54 5.76 -3.92 7.69
C LEU A 54 6.41 -5.02 8.56
N GLY A 55 6.24 -4.93 9.87
CA GLY A 55 6.72 -5.93 10.82
C GLY A 55 6.00 -7.25 10.67
N ILE A 56 4.67 -7.20 10.74
CA ILE A 56 3.81 -8.38 10.64
C ILE A 56 4.02 -9.11 9.31
N ARG A 57 4.14 -8.38 8.19
CA ARG A 57 4.48 -8.97 6.88
C ARG A 57 5.84 -9.66 6.90
N SER A 58 6.85 -9.05 7.51
CA SER A 58 8.18 -9.63 7.61
C SER A 58 8.13 -10.94 8.41
N TRP A 59 7.34 -10.98 9.48
CA TRP A 59 7.08 -12.19 10.23
C TRP A 59 6.37 -13.27 9.40
N PHE A 60 5.37 -12.94 8.57
CA PHE A 60 4.72 -13.92 7.67
C PHE A 60 5.73 -14.64 6.76
N ILE A 61 6.69 -13.89 6.22
CA ILE A 61 7.76 -14.45 5.39
C ILE A 61 8.65 -15.40 6.21
N GLN A 62 9.05 -14.98 7.41
CA GLN A 62 9.93 -15.77 8.26
C GLN A 62 9.27 -17.04 8.80
N ILE A 63 8.00 -16.99 9.23
CA ILE A 63 7.31 -18.19 9.72
C ILE A 63 7.11 -19.21 8.60
N TYR A 64 6.82 -18.76 7.38
CA TYR A 64 6.78 -19.62 6.19
C TYR A 64 8.13 -20.32 5.94
N GLU A 65 9.22 -19.55 5.99
CA GLU A 65 10.58 -20.08 5.85
C GLU A 65 10.91 -21.10 6.94
N LYS A 66 10.57 -20.81 8.21
CA LYS A 66 10.80 -21.72 9.34
C LYS A 66 9.99 -23.02 9.25
N CYS A 67 8.82 -23.02 8.59
CA CYS A 67 8.10 -24.24 8.29
C CYS A 67 8.79 -25.12 7.22
N GLY A 68 9.77 -24.57 6.49
CA GLY A 68 10.49 -25.29 5.43
C GLY A 68 9.56 -25.72 4.30
N LEU A 69 8.61 -24.85 3.92
CA LEU A 69 7.65 -25.09 2.85
C LEU A 69 8.27 -24.83 1.47
N ALA A 70 7.57 -25.24 0.42
CA ALA A 70 8.08 -25.18 -0.95
C ALA A 70 8.32 -23.73 -1.42
N ASP A 71 9.43 -23.47 -2.10
CA ASP A 71 9.75 -22.15 -2.67
C ASP A 71 8.91 -21.87 -3.93
N SER A 72 7.63 -21.55 -3.73
CA SER A 72 6.67 -21.35 -4.81
C SER A 72 5.53 -20.40 -4.39
N TYR A 73 5.13 -19.52 -5.30
CA TYR A 73 4.20 -18.44 -5.00
C TYR A 73 2.82 -18.91 -4.51
N SER A 74 2.24 -19.96 -5.11
CA SER A 74 0.89 -20.40 -4.76
C SER A 74 0.78 -20.98 -3.33
N PRO A 75 1.61 -21.96 -2.91
CA PRO A 75 1.66 -22.41 -1.52
C PRO A 75 2.03 -21.32 -0.52
N PHE A 76 2.91 -20.39 -0.91
CA PHE A 76 3.26 -19.22 -0.10
C PHE A 76 2.04 -18.34 0.15
N LEU A 77 1.31 -17.98 -0.90
CA LEU A 77 0.11 -17.15 -0.83
C LEU A 77 -1.00 -17.81 -0.02
N ASP A 78 -1.25 -19.11 -0.20
CA ASP A 78 -2.26 -19.84 0.57
C ASP A 78 -1.93 -19.83 2.07
N PHE A 79 -0.71 -20.22 2.44
CA PHE A 79 -0.26 -20.27 3.83
C PHE A 79 -0.32 -18.88 4.48
N THR A 80 0.28 -17.88 3.85
CA THR A 80 0.37 -16.52 4.40
C THR A 80 -0.99 -15.85 4.47
N SER A 81 -1.91 -16.11 3.54
CA SER A 81 -3.27 -15.58 3.61
C SER A 81 -4.05 -16.10 4.82
N LYS A 82 -3.75 -17.34 5.26
CA LYS A 82 -4.35 -17.94 6.47
C LYS A 82 -3.66 -17.44 7.74
N ILE A 83 -2.35 -17.22 7.73
CA ILE A 83 -1.66 -16.55 8.85
C ILE A 83 -2.11 -15.09 9.00
N GLU A 84 -2.30 -14.37 7.89
CA GLU A 84 -2.85 -13.01 7.94
C GLU A 84 -4.27 -13.01 8.55
N SER A 85 -5.06 -14.05 8.24
CA SER A 85 -6.37 -14.29 8.85
C SER A 85 -6.28 -14.54 10.35
N THR A 86 -5.30 -15.32 10.84
CA THR A 86 -5.14 -15.55 12.29
C THR A 86 -4.80 -14.24 13.02
N VAL A 87 -3.98 -13.36 12.44
CA VAL A 87 -3.68 -12.05 13.02
C VAL A 87 -4.92 -11.17 13.07
N ALA A 88 -5.67 -11.06 11.97
CA ALA A 88 -6.86 -10.22 11.92
C ALA A 88 -7.94 -10.70 12.90
N ILE A 89 -8.24 -12.00 12.92
CA ILE A 89 -9.21 -12.62 13.82
C ILE A 89 -8.75 -12.46 15.28
N GLY A 90 -7.49 -12.79 15.58
CA GLY A 90 -6.94 -12.65 16.92
C GLY A 90 -7.01 -11.22 17.45
N THR A 91 -6.66 -10.25 16.60
CA THR A 91 -6.74 -8.82 16.93
C THR A 91 -8.17 -8.39 17.25
N ILE A 92 -9.16 -8.85 16.48
CA ILE A 92 -10.59 -8.52 16.72
C ILE A 92 -11.13 -9.22 17.97
N LEU A 93 -10.73 -10.47 18.22
CA LEU A 93 -11.10 -11.18 19.44
C LEU A 93 -10.55 -10.49 20.69
N TYR A 94 -9.30 -10.02 20.63
CA TYR A 94 -8.66 -9.27 21.71
C TYR A 94 -9.24 -7.87 21.89
N LYS A 95 -9.46 -7.14 20.78
CA LYS A 95 -10.01 -5.77 20.75
C LYS A 95 -11.19 -5.66 19.76
N PRO A 96 -12.42 -5.97 20.18
CA PRO A 96 -13.59 -6.02 19.27
C PRO A 96 -13.91 -4.71 18.52
N ASN A 97 -13.56 -3.57 19.11
CA ASN A 97 -13.86 -2.24 18.58
C ASN A 97 -12.70 -1.60 17.80
N ILE A 98 -11.62 -2.35 17.53
CA ILE A 98 -10.47 -1.85 16.78
C ILE A 98 -10.87 -1.47 15.34
N VAL A 99 -10.23 -0.42 14.81
CA VAL A 99 -10.36 0.04 13.44
C VAL A 99 -9.06 -0.14 12.67
N GLY A 100 -9.13 -0.24 11.34
CA GLY A 100 -7.95 -0.34 10.48
C GLY A 100 -7.37 -1.74 10.29
N VAL A 101 -8.05 -2.79 10.79
CA VAL A 101 -7.65 -4.19 10.56
C VAL A 101 -8.13 -4.64 9.17
N VAL A 102 -7.19 -5.00 8.30
CA VAL A 102 -7.51 -5.56 6.98
C VAL A 102 -8.25 -6.90 7.13
N GLY A 103 -9.40 -7.03 6.46
CA GLY A 103 -10.25 -8.22 6.53
C GLY A 103 -11.20 -8.26 7.73
N SER A 104 -11.38 -7.15 8.46
CA SER A 104 -12.19 -7.12 9.68
C SER A 104 -13.64 -7.55 9.50
N THR A 105 -14.27 -7.26 8.36
CA THR A 105 -15.67 -7.61 8.10
C THR A 105 -15.87 -9.13 8.10
N LEU A 106 -15.13 -9.84 7.25
CA LEU A 106 -15.23 -11.30 7.17
C LEU A 106 -14.67 -12.00 8.42
N ALA A 107 -13.69 -11.40 9.10
CA ALA A 107 -13.22 -11.91 10.39
C ALA A 107 -14.34 -11.93 11.44
N LYS A 108 -15.14 -10.85 11.54
CA LYS A 108 -16.28 -10.77 12.47
C LYS A 108 -17.35 -11.82 12.16
N GLU A 109 -17.69 -11.98 10.89
CA GLU A 109 -18.62 -13.04 10.43
C GLU A 109 -18.15 -14.44 10.86
N ILE A 110 -16.87 -14.76 10.61
CA ILE A 110 -16.28 -16.05 11.01
C ILE A 110 -16.31 -16.23 12.54
N ILE A 111 -16.02 -15.18 13.30
CA ILE A 111 -16.03 -15.21 14.77
C ILE A 111 -17.44 -15.51 15.30
N ASP A 112 -18.46 -14.90 14.72
CA ASP A 112 -19.86 -15.02 15.14
C ASP A 112 -20.46 -16.39 14.77
N GLU A 113 -20.05 -16.97 13.64
CA GLU A 113 -20.48 -18.31 13.20
C GLU A 113 -19.75 -19.45 13.93
N SER A 114 -18.63 -19.16 14.61
CA SER A 114 -17.77 -20.18 15.21
C SER A 114 -18.24 -20.65 16.60
N ASN A 115 -18.33 -21.98 16.79
CA ASN A 115 -18.61 -22.60 18.08
C ASN A 115 -17.33 -23.19 18.71
N GLY A 116 -16.42 -22.31 19.15
CA GLY A 116 -15.22 -22.65 19.93
C GLY A 116 -13.94 -22.91 19.13
N GLN A 117 -14.06 -23.51 17.94
CA GLN A 117 -12.96 -23.65 16.98
C GLN A 117 -13.23 -22.75 15.77
N ILE A 118 -12.22 -21.98 15.36
CA ILE A 118 -12.30 -21.05 14.25
C ILE A 118 -11.50 -21.62 13.08
N ASN A 119 -12.20 -21.85 11.96
CA ASN A 119 -11.57 -22.24 10.69
C ASN A 119 -11.05 -20.99 9.98
N VAL A 120 -9.74 -20.89 9.81
CA VAL A 120 -9.10 -19.73 9.19
C VAL A 120 -9.03 -19.88 7.68
N LYS A 121 -9.46 -18.83 6.99
CA LYS A 121 -9.45 -18.71 5.54
C LYS A 121 -9.01 -17.32 5.13
N ARG A 122 -8.61 -17.17 3.88
CA ARG A 122 -8.31 -15.86 3.29
C ARG A 122 -9.50 -14.91 3.48
N LEU A 123 -9.24 -13.73 4.06
CA LEU A 123 -10.28 -12.77 4.42
C LEU A 123 -10.57 -11.73 3.33
N VAL A 124 -9.60 -11.45 2.46
CA VAL A 124 -9.68 -10.38 1.46
C VAL A 124 -9.06 -10.80 0.13
N GLN A 125 -9.50 -10.18 -0.96
CA GLN A 125 -8.87 -10.35 -2.26
C GLN A 125 -7.48 -9.73 -2.30
N GLN A 126 -7.29 -8.53 -1.74
CA GLN A 126 -5.99 -7.88 -1.69
C GLN A 126 -5.38 -8.01 -0.29
N LEU A 127 -4.39 -8.90 -0.15
CA LEU A 127 -3.72 -9.17 1.13
C LEU A 127 -2.76 -8.05 1.51
N VAL A 128 -2.57 -7.83 2.82
CA VAL A 128 -1.51 -6.97 3.37
C VAL A 128 -0.15 -7.39 2.83
N LEU A 129 0.09 -8.70 2.76
CA LEU A 129 1.29 -9.28 2.16
C LEU A 129 1.62 -8.64 0.80
N ASN A 130 0.61 -8.46 -0.06
CA ASN A 130 0.78 -7.93 -1.41
C ASN A 130 0.80 -6.40 -1.44
N MET A 131 -0.05 -5.75 -0.63
CA MET A 131 -0.11 -4.28 -0.53
C MET A 131 1.23 -3.67 -0.11
N TYR A 132 1.95 -4.37 0.76
CA TYR A 132 3.23 -3.90 1.31
C TYR A 132 4.45 -4.46 0.59
N THR A 133 4.32 -5.23 -0.50
CA THR A 133 5.48 -5.75 -1.24
C THR A 133 6.35 -4.63 -1.80
N GLY A 134 5.78 -3.71 -2.59
CA GLY A 134 6.50 -2.55 -3.11
C GLY A 134 7.14 -1.70 -2.01
N PRO A 135 6.35 -1.25 -1.01
CA PRO A 135 6.88 -0.50 0.12
C PRO A 135 8.02 -1.21 0.87
N SER A 136 7.89 -2.52 1.09
CA SER A 136 8.94 -3.30 1.77
C SER A 136 10.22 -3.42 0.94
N ILE A 137 10.13 -3.46 -0.40
CA ILE A 137 11.30 -3.42 -1.28
C ILE A 137 11.96 -2.05 -1.23
N ASP A 138 11.17 -0.98 -1.34
CA ASP A 138 11.67 0.39 -1.32
C ASP A 138 12.35 0.75 0.01
N LEU A 139 11.83 0.24 1.12
CA LEU A 139 12.41 0.35 2.46
C LEU A 139 13.57 -0.62 2.72
N GLY A 140 13.93 -1.47 1.77
CA GLY A 140 15.01 -2.44 1.92
C GLY A 140 14.72 -3.51 2.97
N ILE A 141 13.45 -3.81 3.26
CA ILE A 141 13.01 -4.91 4.14
C ILE A 141 13.05 -6.24 3.37
N CYS A 142 12.64 -6.24 2.12
CA CYS A 142 12.58 -7.47 1.33
C CYS A 142 13.13 -7.30 -0.09
N TRP A 143 13.38 -8.43 -0.74
CA TRP A 143 13.84 -8.52 -2.12
C TRP A 143 13.04 -9.60 -2.86
N ASN A 144 12.93 -9.48 -4.19
CA ASN A 144 12.19 -10.44 -5.01
C ASN A 144 13.05 -11.66 -5.36
N ARG A 145 12.49 -12.86 -5.18
CA ARG A 145 13.08 -14.11 -5.66
C ARG A 145 12.50 -14.50 -7.02
N ASP A 146 13.23 -15.33 -7.75
CA ASP A 146 12.79 -15.89 -9.04
C ASP A 146 11.51 -16.73 -8.92
N SER A 147 11.26 -17.33 -7.76
CA SER A 147 10.05 -18.11 -7.45
C SER A 147 8.79 -17.26 -7.29
N GLY A 148 8.92 -15.92 -7.34
CA GLY A 148 7.82 -14.97 -7.15
C GLY A 148 7.48 -14.69 -5.68
N ILE A 149 8.17 -15.33 -4.71
CA ILE A 149 8.05 -14.97 -3.30
C ILE A 149 9.10 -13.89 -2.93
N THR A 150 8.89 -13.19 -1.82
CA THR A 150 9.88 -12.23 -1.31
C THR A 150 10.77 -12.87 -0.24
N GLY A 151 12.08 -12.63 -0.32
CA GLY A 151 13.03 -12.90 0.76
C GLY A 151 13.21 -11.69 1.67
N LEU A 152 13.74 -11.89 2.88
CA LEU A 152 14.07 -10.81 3.81
C LEU A 152 15.53 -10.36 3.63
N THR A 153 15.79 -9.06 3.76
CA THR A 153 17.16 -8.54 3.83
C THR A 153 17.78 -8.82 5.19
N LYS A 154 19.10 -8.92 5.27
CA LYS A 154 19.79 -9.16 6.55
C LYS A 154 19.81 -7.90 7.41
N GLU A 155 19.78 -6.75 6.76
CA GLU A 155 19.99 -5.44 7.36
C GLU A 155 18.73 -4.90 8.04
N ARG A 156 17.54 -5.17 7.48
CA ARG A 156 16.26 -4.63 7.98
C ARG A 156 15.17 -5.69 8.14
N GLY A 157 14.97 -6.53 7.11
CA GLY A 157 13.85 -7.48 7.11
C GLY A 157 13.99 -8.59 8.15
N LEU A 158 15.16 -9.22 8.23
CA LEU A 158 15.40 -10.31 9.17
C LEU A 158 15.39 -9.82 10.63
N PRO A 159 16.01 -8.68 11.01
CA PRO A 159 15.85 -8.11 12.34
C PRO A 159 14.39 -7.89 12.71
N LEU A 160 13.61 -7.30 11.81
CA LEU A 160 12.21 -6.98 12.06
C LEU A 160 11.34 -8.25 12.20
N ALA A 161 11.52 -9.22 11.33
CA ALA A 161 10.82 -10.49 11.42
C ALA A 161 11.18 -11.25 12.71
N SER A 162 12.47 -11.30 13.04
CA SER A 162 12.97 -12.03 14.22
C SER A 162 12.45 -11.41 15.51
N LEU A 163 12.36 -10.08 15.58
CA LEU A 163 11.79 -9.39 16.74
C LEU A 163 10.34 -9.84 17.01
N LEU A 164 9.50 -9.91 15.98
CA LEU A 164 8.13 -10.39 16.14
C LEU A 164 8.09 -11.88 16.44
N MET A 165 8.91 -12.67 15.75
CA MET A 165 9.02 -14.11 15.97
C MET A 165 9.41 -14.42 17.42
N ASP A 166 10.35 -13.69 18.00
CA ASP A 166 10.79 -13.91 19.37
C ASP A 166 9.66 -13.69 20.39
N LYS A 167 8.74 -12.76 20.09
CA LYS A 167 7.55 -12.49 20.90
C LYS A 167 6.50 -13.59 20.75
N VAL A 168 6.30 -14.13 19.55
CA VAL A 168 5.19 -15.06 19.26
C VAL A 168 5.57 -16.54 19.26
N GLN A 169 6.84 -16.90 19.18
CA GLN A 169 7.31 -18.29 19.03
C GLN A 169 6.85 -19.22 20.16
N ASN A 170 6.53 -18.65 21.32
CA ASN A 170 6.10 -19.40 22.49
C ASN A 170 4.58 -19.56 22.61
N THR A 171 3.79 -18.89 21.75
CA THR A 171 2.34 -19.06 21.71
C THR A 171 1.98 -20.47 21.23
N ASP A 172 0.86 -20.99 21.71
CA ASP A 172 0.44 -22.35 21.35
C ASP A 172 0.14 -22.45 19.85
N LEU A 173 -0.45 -21.39 19.29
CA LEU A 173 -0.71 -21.26 17.86
C LEU A 173 0.56 -21.40 17.03
N VAL A 174 1.61 -20.62 17.34
CA VAL A 174 2.84 -20.62 16.53
C VAL A 174 3.62 -21.91 16.69
N LYS A 175 3.73 -22.46 17.91
CA LYS A 175 4.33 -23.79 18.14
C LYS A 175 3.64 -24.85 17.29
N ARG A 176 2.30 -24.83 17.24
CA ARG A 176 1.50 -25.75 16.44
C ARG A 176 1.74 -25.57 14.95
N VAL A 177 1.74 -24.33 14.44
CA VAL A 177 2.03 -24.03 13.03
C VAL A 177 3.43 -24.52 12.62
N LEU A 178 4.45 -24.29 13.44
CA LEU A 178 5.81 -24.74 13.15
C LEU A 178 5.93 -26.28 13.12
N LYS A 179 5.21 -26.96 14.01
CA LYS A 179 5.21 -28.43 14.10
C LYS A 179 4.39 -29.08 12.99
N GLU A 180 3.17 -28.61 12.77
CA GLU A 180 2.20 -29.22 11.83
C GLU A 180 2.36 -28.69 10.40
N LYS A 181 2.99 -27.53 10.23
CA LYS A 181 3.18 -26.82 8.95
C LYS A 181 1.85 -26.50 8.25
N LYS A 182 0.80 -26.33 9.04
CA LYS A 182 -0.57 -26.09 8.60
C LYS A 182 -1.20 -24.94 9.38
N VAL A 183 -2.13 -24.26 8.72
CA VAL A 183 -2.82 -23.09 9.24
C VAL A 183 -4.29 -23.27 8.85
N GLU A 184 -5.05 -24.01 9.65
CA GLU A 184 -6.42 -24.43 9.28
C GLU A 184 -7.44 -24.10 10.36
N THR A 185 -7.22 -24.53 11.60
CA THR A 185 -8.21 -24.34 12.66
C THR A 185 -7.53 -24.13 14.01
N PHE A 186 -7.98 -23.10 14.73
CA PHE A 186 -7.46 -22.71 16.03
C PHE A 186 -8.59 -22.44 17.02
N SER A 187 -8.32 -22.63 18.30
CA SER A 187 -9.19 -22.20 19.38
C SER A 187 -9.22 -20.67 19.49
N ARG A 188 -10.27 -20.14 20.11
CA ARG A 188 -10.37 -18.71 20.41
C ARG A 188 -9.23 -18.23 21.29
N ASP A 189 -8.81 -19.04 22.27
CA ASP A 189 -7.76 -18.68 23.21
C ASP A 189 -6.39 -18.55 22.52
N GLU A 190 -6.05 -19.49 21.62
CA GLU A 190 -4.85 -19.42 20.77
C GLU A 190 -4.83 -18.13 19.93
N LEU A 191 -5.98 -17.73 19.38
CA LEU A 191 -6.10 -16.53 18.55
C LEU A 191 -6.04 -15.25 19.39
N ILE A 192 -6.66 -15.24 20.58
CA ILE A 192 -6.59 -14.10 21.52
C ILE A 192 -5.15 -13.89 21.98
N GLU A 193 -4.43 -14.95 22.35
CA GLU A 193 -3.02 -14.90 22.74
C GLU A 193 -2.16 -14.25 21.64
N LEU A 194 -2.33 -14.70 20.38
CA LEU A 194 -1.63 -14.09 19.25
C LEU A 194 -2.03 -12.61 19.05
N GLY A 195 -3.32 -12.32 19.15
CA GLY A 195 -3.89 -10.98 18.99
C GLY A 195 -3.37 -9.96 20.01
N GLN A 196 -3.14 -10.39 21.26
CA GLN A 196 -2.54 -9.55 22.30
C GLN A 196 -1.14 -9.06 21.92
N ILE A 197 -0.37 -9.89 21.20
CA ILE A 197 1.01 -9.59 20.84
C ILE A 197 1.09 -8.80 19.52
N LEU A 198 0.27 -9.20 18.53
CA LEU A 198 0.32 -8.69 17.15
C LEU A 198 -0.78 -7.66 16.81
N SER A 199 -1.49 -7.13 17.81
CA SER A 199 -2.53 -6.11 17.61
C SER A 199 -2.02 -4.92 16.81
N VAL A 200 -2.60 -4.66 15.65
CA VAL A 200 -2.04 -3.72 14.66
C VAL A 200 -2.03 -2.25 15.10
N ASP A 201 -2.83 -1.89 16.12
CA ASP A 201 -2.97 -0.52 16.66
C ASP A 201 -1.89 -0.13 17.68
N GLU A 202 -1.26 -1.10 18.33
CA GLU A 202 -0.24 -0.85 19.35
C GLU A 202 1.13 -1.27 18.83
N ILE A 203 2.09 -0.35 18.81
CA ILE A 203 3.48 -0.66 18.42
C ILE A 203 4.34 -0.63 19.69
N PRO A 204 4.82 -1.79 20.16
CA PRO A 204 5.79 -1.88 21.26
C PRO A 204 7.05 -1.04 20.99
N GLU A 205 7.70 -0.53 22.05
CA GLU A 205 8.79 0.43 21.92
C GLU A 205 9.98 -0.11 21.11
N ASP A 206 10.39 -1.35 21.37
CA ASP A 206 11.45 -2.05 20.65
C ASP A 206 11.15 -2.20 19.14
N GLU A 207 9.90 -2.50 18.79
CA GLU A 207 9.43 -2.57 17.42
C GLU A 207 9.36 -1.18 16.78
N ARG A 208 8.94 -0.17 17.55
CA ARG A 208 8.87 1.22 17.10
C ARG A 208 10.23 1.77 16.75
N GLU A 209 11.24 1.56 17.60
CA GLU A 209 12.61 1.99 17.33
C GLU A 209 13.13 1.42 16.01
N LEU A 210 12.90 0.12 15.77
CA LEU A 210 13.34 -0.53 14.53
C LEU A 210 12.55 -0.04 13.31
N LEU A 211 11.24 0.14 13.41
CA LEU A 211 10.42 0.69 12.33
C LEU A 211 10.80 2.14 12.02
N LEU A 212 11.12 2.95 13.04
CA LEU A 212 11.62 4.31 12.87
C LEU A 212 12.98 4.32 12.15
N ASP A 213 13.93 3.47 12.55
CA ASP A 213 15.22 3.36 11.85
C ASP A 213 15.06 2.89 10.39
N ILE A 214 14.04 2.08 10.09
CA ILE A 214 13.75 1.69 8.70
C ILE A 214 13.21 2.89 7.89
N VAL A 215 12.29 3.67 8.46
CA VAL A 215 11.65 4.78 7.74
C VAL A 215 12.58 6.00 7.66
N ILE A 216 13.22 6.39 8.76
CA ILE A 216 14.12 7.54 8.85
C ILE A 216 15.41 7.08 9.56
N PRO A 217 16.30 6.34 8.88
CA PRO A 217 17.53 5.84 9.49
C PRO A 217 18.46 6.99 9.88
N THR A 218 19.23 6.81 10.96
CA THR A 218 20.28 7.77 11.34
C THR A 218 21.42 7.81 10.33
N GLU A 219 21.69 6.69 9.67
CA GLU A 219 22.65 6.58 8.57
C GLU A 219 21.98 5.90 7.38
N PRO A 220 22.00 6.47 6.18
CA PRO A 220 21.46 5.80 4.99
C PRO A 220 22.23 4.49 4.75
N ARG A 221 21.53 3.35 4.82
CA ARG A 221 22.13 2.00 4.83
C ARG A 221 22.12 1.32 3.45
N PRO A 222 23.02 0.35 3.21
CA PRO A 222 23.71 0.21 1.94
C PRO A 222 22.96 -0.71 0.96
N SER A 223 22.34 -0.08 -0.03
CA SER A 223 22.20 -0.55 -1.44
C SER A 223 21.35 0.42 -2.27
N GLY A 224 20.89 1.53 -1.69
CA GLY A 224 20.24 2.58 -2.46
C GLY A 224 20.44 3.95 -1.83
N TRP A 225 21.51 4.64 -2.24
CA TRP A 225 21.59 6.11 -2.18
C TRP A 225 20.31 6.77 -2.75
N ASN A 226 19.63 6.08 -3.68
CA ASN A 226 18.39 6.52 -4.32
C ASN A 226 17.11 6.35 -3.47
N ASN A 227 17.12 5.51 -2.43
CA ASN A 227 15.90 5.15 -1.72
C ASN A 227 15.76 5.92 -0.40
N ASP A 228 16.70 5.81 0.53
CA ASP A 228 16.49 6.45 1.84
C ASP A 228 16.63 7.98 1.76
N ILE A 229 17.59 8.49 1.00
CA ILE A 229 17.94 9.93 0.98
C ILE A 229 16.77 10.79 0.50
N ARG A 230 16.00 10.36 -0.50
CA ARG A 230 14.89 11.14 -1.04
C ARG A 230 13.75 11.29 -0.03
N ARG A 231 13.37 10.17 0.59
CA ARG A 231 12.37 10.15 1.67
C ARG A 231 12.85 10.96 2.87
N ILE A 232 14.10 10.78 3.30
CA ILE A 232 14.71 11.56 4.38
C ILE A 232 14.69 13.05 4.03
N ALA A 233 15.06 13.44 2.81
CA ALA A 233 15.06 14.82 2.37
C ALA A 233 13.66 15.45 2.40
N THR A 234 12.61 14.69 2.02
CA THR A 234 11.22 15.15 2.18
C THR A 234 10.89 15.40 3.65
N TYR A 235 11.23 14.47 4.55
CA TYR A 235 10.99 14.65 5.98
C TYR A 235 11.80 15.79 6.58
N THR A 236 13.08 15.93 6.21
CA THR A 236 13.93 17.06 6.60
C THR A 236 13.29 18.38 6.18
N PHE A 237 12.77 18.46 4.96
CA PHE A 237 12.09 19.66 4.49
C PHE A 237 10.80 19.95 5.27
N LEU A 238 9.98 18.94 5.56
CA LEU A 238 8.79 19.10 6.41
C LEU A 238 9.14 19.56 7.83
N LEU A 239 10.21 19.03 8.41
CA LEU A 239 10.70 19.45 9.72
C LEU A 239 11.25 20.88 9.70
N GLN A 240 11.96 21.27 8.64
CA GLN A 240 12.42 22.64 8.45
C GLN A 240 11.24 23.61 8.34
N LEU A 241 10.22 23.27 7.53
CA LEU A 241 8.99 24.06 7.44
C LEU A 241 8.30 24.21 8.80
N ALA A 242 8.30 23.14 9.60
CA ALA A 242 7.69 23.15 10.91
C ALA A 242 8.44 24.09 11.88
N ASP A 243 9.76 24.08 11.82
CA ASP A 243 10.62 24.97 12.60
C ASP A 243 10.47 26.42 12.13
N ASP A 244 10.50 26.69 10.83
CA ASP A 244 10.34 28.04 10.27
C ASP A 244 8.99 28.67 10.66
N ASN A 245 7.92 27.86 10.67
CA ASN A 245 6.57 28.31 11.00
C ASN A 245 6.24 28.20 12.51
N GLN A 246 7.10 27.56 13.30
CA GLN A 246 6.85 27.21 14.70
C GLN A 246 5.50 26.48 14.91
N ALA A 247 5.11 25.66 13.92
CA ALA A 247 3.83 24.96 13.87
C ALA A 247 3.91 23.74 12.95
N LEU A 248 2.95 22.81 13.03
CA LEU A 248 2.85 21.73 12.05
C LEU A 248 2.58 22.32 10.65
N PRO A 249 3.32 21.91 9.60
CA PRO A 249 3.13 22.45 8.27
C PRO A 249 1.73 22.13 7.74
N ALA A 250 1.00 23.15 7.28
CA ALA A 250 -0.21 22.96 6.51
C ALA A 250 0.12 22.62 5.04
N ILE A 251 -0.86 22.06 4.31
CA ILE A 251 -0.70 21.76 2.88
C ILE A 251 -0.36 23.02 2.08
N ASP A 252 -0.96 24.15 2.42
CA ASP A 252 -0.72 25.43 1.75
C ASP A 252 0.70 25.94 2.03
N ASP A 253 1.22 25.78 3.24
CA ASP A 253 2.60 26.15 3.58
C ASP A 253 3.58 25.35 2.73
N TYR A 254 3.34 24.04 2.62
CA TYR A 254 4.14 23.14 1.82
C TYR A 254 4.13 23.53 0.33
N PHE A 255 2.96 23.74 -0.27
CA PHE A 255 2.87 24.09 -1.68
C PHE A 255 3.39 25.51 -1.97
N ASN A 256 3.17 26.47 -1.07
CA ASN A 256 3.77 27.80 -1.17
C ASN A 256 5.29 27.72 -1.17
N ALA A 257 5.85 26.85 -0.35
CA ALA A 257 7.28 26.62 -0.28
C ALA A 257 7.83 25.96 -1.57
N ILE A 258 7.20 24.88 -2.02
CA ILE A 258 7.60 24.15 -3.25
C ILE A 258 7.45 25.00 -4.51
N SER A 259 6.47 25.91 -4.57
CA SER A 259 6.29 26.81 -5.72
C SER A 259 7.43 27.83 -5.88
N ARG A 260 8.25 28.02 -4.84
CA ARG A 260 9.37 28.97 -4.81
C ARG A 260 10.65 28.26 -4.36
N PRO A 261 11.13 27.24 -5.10
CA PRO A 261 12.22 26.38 -4.64
C PRO A 261 13.54 27.15 -4.47
N SER A 262 13.72 28.28 -5.18
CA SER A 262 14.88 29.17 -5.05
C SER A 262 14.99 29.89 -3.70
N LYS A 263 13.92 29.93 -2.89
CA LYS A 263 13.96 30.47 -1.53
C LYS A 263 14.57 29.51 -0.52
N TYR A 264 14.59 28.22 -0.83
CA TYR A 264 15.25 27.21 0.00
C TYR A 264 16.70 27.08 -0.46
N SER A 265 17.62 27.57 0.38
CA SER A 265 19.03 27.75 0.03
C SER A 265 19.87 26.48 0.14
N ASP A 266 19.35 25.41 0.73
CA ASP A 266 20.11 24.18 0.89
C ASP A 266 20.13 23.38 -0.42
N SER A 267 21.31 23.33 -1.04
CA SER A 267 21.55 22.56 -2.26
C SER A 267 21.26 21.07 -2.10
N HIS A 268 21.34 20.51 -0.89
CA HIS A 268 21.07 19.10 -0.63
C HIS A 268 19.59 18.73 -0.82
N LEU A 269 18.67 19.70 -0.64
CA LEU A 269 17.23 19.49 -0.83
C LEU A 269 16.77 19.77 -2.27
N LYS A 270 17.64 20.26 -3.15
CA LYS A 270 17.25 20.71 -4.48
C LYS A 270 16.57 19.61 -5.32
N GLU A 271 17.09 18.39 -5.29
CA GLU A 271 16.49 17.26 -6.01
C GLU A 271 15.06 17.00 -5.54
N ILE A 272 14.85 16.94 -4.22
CA ILE A 272 13.54 16.60 -3.66
C ILE A 272 12.53 17.73 -3.85
N LEU A 273 12.96 18.98 -3.71
CA LEU A 273 12.11 20.15 -3.96
C LEU A 273 11.69 20.22 -5.44
N ASN A 274 12.59 19.89 -6.36
CA ASN A 274 12.26 19.79 -7.79
C ASN A 274 11.27 18.65 -8.08
N GLY A 275 11.41 17.51 -7.40
CA GLY A 275 10.47 16.40 -7.49
C GLY A 275 9.06 16.83 -7.09
N TRP A 276 8.92 17.50 -5.96
CA TRP A 276 7.64 18.07 -5.52
C TRP A 276 7.15 19.22 -6.41
N HIS A 277 8.04 20.03 -6.97
CA HIS A 277 7.66 21.06 -7.93
C HIS A 277 7.11 20.44 -9.23
N CYS A 278 7.70 19.33 -9.68
CA CYS A 278 7.17 18.54 -10.79
C CYS A 278 5.77 17.99 -10.47
N TYR A 279 5.52 17.58 -9.22
CA TYR A 279 4.19 17.18 -8.77
C TYR A 279 3.16 18.30 -8.97
N LEU A 280 3.49 19.54 -8.56
CA LEU A 280 2.61 20.71 -8.75
C LEU A 280 2.35 21.02 -10.24
N ILE A 281 3.40 20.97 -11.07
CA ILE A 281 3.25 21.17 -12.52
C ILE A 281 2.31 20.10 -13.10
N ARG A 282 2.50 18.84 -12.69
CA ARG A 282 1.66 17.72 -13.13
C ARG A 282 0.22 17.91 -12.69
N ASP A 283 -0.05 18.35 -11.47
CA ASP A 283 -1.42 18.64 -10.99
C ASP A 283 -2.08 19.76 -11.81
N ALA A 284 -1.34 20.81 -12.13
CA ALA A 284 -1.84 21.88 -13.00
C ALA A 284 -2.18 21.35 -14.42
N LEU A 285 -1.32 20.48 -14.98
CA LEU A 285 -1.59 19.83 -16.26
C LEU A 285 -2.79 18.88 -16.19
N ALA A 286 -2.97 18.16 -15.07
CA ALA A 286 -4.11 17.28 -14.87
C ALA A 286 -5.43 18.06 -14.88
N VAL A 287 -5.52 19.15 -14.13
CA VAL A 287 -6.70 20.03 -14.11
C VAL A 287 -6.99 20.62 -15.50
N ALA A 288 -5.96 21.11 -16.20
CA ALA A 288 -6.14 21.62 -17.56
C ALA A 288 -6.66 20.56 -18.53
N HIS A 289 -6.15 19.33 -18.41
CA HIS A 289 -6.56 18.20 -19.24
C HIS A 289 -8.00 17.74 -18.92
N GLU A 290 -8.35 17.66 -17.64
CA GLU A 290 -9.70 17.32 -17.18
C GLU A 290 -10.73 18.35 -17.66
N ASN A 291 -10.41 19.64 -17.57
CA ASN A 291 -11.26 20.71 -18.10
C ASN A 291 -11.43 20.60 -19.62
N ALA A 292 -10.36 20.34 -20.37
CA ALA A 292 -10.44 20.15 -21.81
C ALA A 292 -11.29 18.93 -22.18
N LEU A 293 -11.18 17.83 -21.43
CA LEU A 293 -12.01 16.64 -21.64
C LEU A 293 -13.48 16.92 -21.28
N GLN A 294 -13.74 17.63 -20.18
CA GLN A 294 -15.09 18.00 -19.78
C GLN A 294 -15.78 18.83 -20.87
N PHE A 295 -15.07 19.80 -21.46
CA PHE A 295 -15.56 20.56 -22.60
C PHE A 295 -15.95 19.65 -23.78
N VAL A 296 -15.08 18.70 -24.15
CA VAL A 296 -15.36 17.74 -25.24
C VAL A 296 -16.61 16.91 -24.93
N VAL A 297 -16.75 16.44 -23.68
CA VAL A 297 -17.91 15.66 -23.23
C VAL A 297 -19.19 16.51 -23.29
N ASP A 298 -19.12 17.77 -22.86
CA ASP A 298 -20.25 18.69 -22.89
C ASP A 298 -20.69 18.96 -24.34
N GLU A 299 -19.75 19.20 -25.26
CA GLU A 299 -20.06 19.37 -26.70
C GLU A 299 -20.66 18.12 -27.35
N MET A 300 -20.20 16.94 -26.95
CA MET A 300 -20.82 15.69 -27.38
C MET A 300 -22.25 15.56 -26.86
N ASN A 301 -22.52 16.04 -25.64
CA ASN A 301 -23.86 15.99 -25.04
C ASN A 301 -24.85 17.01 -25.61
N VAL A 302 -24.39 18.02 -26.37
CA VAL A 302 -25.26 18.98 -27.08
C VAL A 302 -26.12 18.26 -28.13
N ASP A 303 -25.61 17.21 -28.79
CA ASP A 303 -26.37 16.38 -29.70
C ASP A 303 -27.09 15.24 -28.93
N PRO A 304 -28.42 15.07 -29.03
CA PRO A 304 -29.15 13.94 -28.43
C PRO A 304 -28.62 12.56 -28.83
N GLN A 305 -27.96 12.43 -29.99
CA GLN A 305 -27.32 11.19 -30.44
C GLN A 305 -25.90 11.00 -29.88
N LYS A 306 -25.38 11.97 -29.11
CA LYS A 306 -24.01 12.04 -28.60
C LYS A 306 -22.93 12.03 -29.69
N THR A 307 -23.26 12.61 -30.83
CA THR A 307 -22.40 12.66 -32.00
C THR A 307 -21.99 14.09 -32.29
N SER A 308 -20.70 14.40 -32.19
CA SER A 308 -20.13 15.65 -32.69
C SER A 308 -18.88 15.33 -33.51
N THR A 309 -18.60 16.12 -34.54
CA THR A 309 -17.42 15.91 -35.37
C THR A 309 -16.22 16.58 -34.70
N ARG A 310 -15.05 15.92 -34.75
CA ARG A 310 -13.79 16.45 -34.21
C ARG A 310 -13.56 17.91 -34.62
N ASP A 311 -13.78 18.23 -35.89
CA ASP A 311 -13.50 19.55 -36.43
C ASP A 311 -14.48 20.62 -35.90
N ARG A 312 -15.70 20.25 -35.50
CA ARG A 312 -16.65 21.14 -34.83
C ARG A 312 -16.18 21.47 -33.41
N ILE A 313 -15.86 20.43 -32.64
CA ILE A 313 -15.37 20.57 -31.26
C ILE A 313 -14.11 21.42 -31.21
N ILE A 314 -13.12 21.16 -32.09
CA ILE A 314 -11.89 21.96 -32.15
C ILE A 314 -12.20 23.43 -32.46
N LYS A 315 -13.15 23.70 -33.36
CA LYS A 315 -13.53 25.07 -33.72
C LYS A 315 -14.16 25.79 -32.53
N GLU A 316 -15.02 25.12 -31.77
CA GLU A 316 -15.67 25.67 -30.58
C GLU A 316 -14.65 25.97 -29.47
N VAL A 317 -13.71 25.04 -29.19
CA VAL A 317 -12.61 25.25 -28.22
C VAL A 317 -11.74 26.47 -28.56
N ILE A 318 -11.46 26.73 -29.84
CA ILE A 318 -10.58 27.83 -30.27
C ILE A 318 -11.33 29.18 -30.27
N SER A 319 -12.67 29.16 -30.32
CA SER A 319 -13.49 30.36 -30.38
C SER A 319 -13.96 30.90 -29.02
N ASP A 320 -13.90 30.08 -27.98
CA ASP A 320 -14.10 30.46 -26.57
C ASP A 320 -12.81 31.00 -25.93
#